data_AF-X1V338-F1
#
_entry.id   AF-X1V338-F1
#
_cell.length_a   1.000
_cell.length_b   1.000
_cell.length_c   1.000
_cell.angle_alpha   90.00
_cell.angle_beta   90.00
_cell.angle_gamma   90.00
#
_symmetry.space_group_name_H-M   'P 1'
#
loop_
_entity.id
_entity.type
_entity.pdbx_description
1 polymer ?
#
loop_
_entity_poly.entity_id
_entity_poly.type
_entity_poly.pdbx_seq_one_letter_code
_entity_poly.pdbx_strand_id
1 'polypeptide(L)'
;MDIEPLELLSRWEAMGYRVESMVEVPGTISHRGGIVDIYPPSSDLPARLEFYGDTIDSIRLFDPANQRSQTTVSELAIGPATELLTPLLGDKVELESIINSIGASQHFEQELAMLLDKQRPSNLQFYAPLFNQDSILSYLSPD
;
A
#
# COMPACT_ATOMS: atom_id res chain seq x y z
N MET A 1 0.80 -2.10 -20.64
CA MET A 1 1.29 -3.04 -19.60
C MET A 1 0.20 -4.07 -19.43
N ASP A 2 0.57 -5.35 -19.48
CA ASP A 2 -0.38 -6.47 -19.29
C ASP A 2 -0.24 -6.95 -17.84
N ILE A 3 -1.32 -6.82 -17.07
CA ILE A 3 -1.45 -7.22 -15.67
C ILE A 3 -2.93 -7.35 -15.32
N GLU A 4 -3.30 -8.43 -14.65
CA GLU A 4 -4.69 -8.60 -14.20
C GLU A 4 -5.03 -7.55 -13.13
N PRO A 5 -6.21 -6.91 -13.18
CA PRO A 5 -6.60 -5.90 -12.20
C PRO A 5 -6.55 -6.40 -10.74
N LEU A 6 -6.95 -7.66 -10.51
CA LEU A 6 -6.95 -8.25 -9.17
C LEU A 6 -5.54 -8.51 -8.62
N GLU A 7 -4.61 -8.88 -9.49
CA GLU A 7 -3.19 -9.01 -9.12
C GLU A 7 -2.63 -7.65 -8.69
N LEU A 8 -2.95 -6.60 -9.45
CA LEU A 8 -2.51 -5.24 -9.15
C LEU A 8 -3.07 -4.72 -7.82
N LEU A 9 -4.35 -4.97 -7.54
CA LEU A 9 -4.98 -4.62 -6.26
C LEU A 9 -4.30 -5.35 -5.10
N SER A 10 -4.08 -6.66 -5.22
CA SER A 10 -3.44 -7.47 -4.18
C SER A 10 -2.03 -6.94 -3.87
N ARG A 11 -1.28 -6.56 -4.90
CA ARG A 11 0.04 -5.95 -4.75
C ARG A 11 -0.03 -4.60 -4.01
N TRP A 12 -1.00 -3.75 -4.35
CA TRP A 12 -1.15 -2.45 -3.69
C TRP A 12 -1.68 -2.57 -2.26
N GLU A 13 -2.58 -3.50 -1.96
CA GLU A 13 -2.97 -3.81 -0.57
C GLU A 13 -1.75 -4.20 0.25
N ALA A 14 -0.87 -5.03 -0.30
CA ALA A 14 0.38 -5.43 0.34
C ALA A 14 1.36 -4.26 0.52
N MET A 15 1.31 -3.26 -0.37
CA MET A 15 2.01 -1.97 -0.23
C MET A 15 1.34 -1.00 0.77
N GLY A 16 0.29 -1.42 1.46
CA GLY A 16 -0.38 -0.65 2.51
C GLY A 16 -1.66 0.08 2.10
N TYR A 17 -2.04 0.02 0.81
CA TYR A 17 -3.27 0.68 0.36
C TYR A 17 -4.51 0.03 1.00
N ARG A 18 -5.56 0.83 1.19
CA ARG A 18 -6.87 0.34 1.65
C ARG A 18 -7.85 0.32 0.49
N VAL A 19 -8.59 -0.79 0.36
CA VAL A 19 -9.70 -0.87 -0.57
C VAL A 19 -10.90 -0.13 0.02
N GLU A 20 -11.39 0.85 -0.72
CA GLU A 20 -12.58 1.64 -0.41
C GLU A 20 -13.56 1.55 -1.58
N SER A 21 -14.82 1.95 -1.35
CA SER A 21 -15.81 2.03 -2.42
C SER A 21 -15.52 3.15 -3.42
N MET A 22 -14.87 4.22 -2.96
CA MET A 22 -14.49 5.39 -3.75
C MET A 22 -13.17 5.95 -3.24
N VAL A 23 -12.35 6.45 -4.17
CA VAL A 23 -11.05 7.03 -3.85
C VAL A 23 -11.19 8.54 -3.65
N GLU A 24 -11.04 8.97 -2.41
CA GLU A 24 -11.15 10.38 -1.99
C GLU A 24 -9.90 10.87 -1.26
N VAL A 25 -9.15 9.98 -0.61
CA VAL A 25 -7.98 10.31 0.21
C VAL A 25 -6.75 9.50 -0.19
N PRO A 26 -5.53 10.03 0.00
CA PRO A 26 -4.30 9.30 -0.29
C PRO A 26 -4.21 7.97 0.46
N GLY A 27 -3.57 6.98 -0.18
CA GLY A 27 -3.43 5.62 0.34
C GLY A 27 -4.67 4.74 0.16
N THR A 28 -5.65 5.15 -0.65
CA THR A 28 -6.83 4.35 -0.98
C THR A 28 -6.83 3.89 -2.44
N ILE A 29 -7.50 2.76 -2.67
CA ILE A 29 -7.74 2.17 -3.98
C ILE A 29 -9.21 1.75 -4.08
N SER A 30 -9.75 1.70 -5.29
CA SER A 30 -11.07 1.11 -5.56
C SER A 30 -11.06 0.36 -6.88
N HIS A 31 -11.98 -0.58 -7.04
CA HIS A 31 -12.10 -1.38 -8.26
C HIS A 31 -13.56 -1.56 -8.64
N ARG A 32 -13.88 -1.28 -9.91
CA ARG A 32 -15.22 -1.46 -10.48
C ARG A 32 -15.15 -1.86 -11.96
N GLY A 33 -15.44 -3.12 -12.25
CA GLY A 33 -15.36 -3.63 -13.61
C GLY A 33 -13.96 -3.43 -14.20
N GLY A 34 -13.85 -2.83 -15.39
CA GLY A 34 -12.56 -2.51 -16.01
C GLY A 34 -11.90 -1.23 -15.48
N ILE A 35 -12.26 -0.73 -14.30
CA ILE A 35 -11.70 0.51 -13.75
C ILE A 35 -11.07 0.24 -12.40
N VAL A 36 -9.83 0.71 -12.22
CA VAL A 36 -9.17 0.77 -10.93
C VAL A 36 -8.79 2.22 -10.65
N ASP A 37 -9.26 2.75 -9.52
CA ASP A 37 -8.83 4.07 -9.05
C ASP A 37 -7.78 3.90 -7.94
N ILE A 38 -6.78 4.77 -7.90
CA ILE A 38 -5.72 4.79 -6.88
C ILE A 38 -5.32 6.22 -6.53
N TYR A 39 -5.05 6.50 -5.25
CA TYR A 39 -4.47 7.76 -4.81
C TYR A 39 -3.11 7.55 -4.13
N PRO A 40 -2.00 7.64 -4.88
CA PRO A 40 -0.67 7.54 -4.29
C PRO A 40 -0.38 8.69 -3.31
N PRO A 41 0.22 8.45 -2.13
CA PRO A 41 0.57 9.50 -1.18
C PRO A 41 1.55 10.55 -1.71
N SER A 42 2.37 10.17 -2.69
CA SER A 42 3.34 11.04 -3.35
C SER A 42 2.76 11.83 -4.54
N SER A 43 1.47 11.65 -4.85
CA SER A 43 0.81 12.30 -5.99
C SER A 43 -0.15 13.38 -5.52
N ASP A 44 -0.27 14.46 -6.27
CA ASP A 44 -1.22 15.54 -5.96
C ASP A 44 -2.69 15.11 -6.19
N LEU A 45 -2.94 14.28 -7.20
CA LEU A 45 -4.26 13.82 -7.61
C LEU A 45 -4.32 12.29 -7.70
N PRO A 46 -5.50 11.69 -7.45
CA PRO A 46 -5.73 10.28 -7.74
C PRO A 46 -5.77 10.04 -9.25
N ALA A 47 -5.50 8.79 -9.62
CA ALA A 47 -5.50 8.31 -10.98
C ALA A 47 -6.53 7.19 -11.16
N ARG A 48 -7.19 7.22 -12.32
CA ARG A 48 -8.08 6.20 -12.84
C ARG A 48 -7.36 5.43 -13.92
N LEU A 49 -7.23 4.13 -13.73
CA LEU A 49 -6.72 3.18 -14.71
C LEU A 49 -7.92 2.50 -15.36
N GLU A 50 -8.06 2.70 -16.66
CA GLU A 50 -9.08 2.03 -17.49
C GLU A 50 -8.43 0.82 -18.15
N PHE A 51 -9.01 -0.36 -17.96
CA PHE A 51 -8.54 -1.64 -18.43
C PHE A 51 -9.39 -2.15 -19.60
N TYR A 52 -8.71 -2.80 -20.55
CA TYR A 52 -9.30 -3.65 -21.57
C TYR A 52 -8.76 -5.07 -21.39
N GLY A 53 -9.54 -5.92 -20.71
CA GLY A 53 -9.03 -7.19 -20.20
C GLY A 53 -7.91 -6.94 -19.19
N ASP A 54 -6.72 -7.45 -19.46
CA ASP A 54 -5.55 -7.32 -18.59
C ASP A 54 -4.62 -6.19 -19.04
N THR A 55 -4.99 -5.42 -20.05
CA THR A 55 -4.18 -4.31 -20.56
C THR A 55 -4.73 -2.98 -20.06
N ILE A 56 -3.87 -2.14 -19.48
CA ILE A 56 -4.21 -0.74 -19.20
C ILE A 56 -4.33 0.02 -20.53
N ASP A 57 -5.55 0.48 -20.84
CA ASP A 57 -5.87 1.28 -22.02
C ASP A 57 -5.58 2.77 -21.79
N SER A 58 -5.93 3.30 -20.61
CA SER A 58 -5.66 4.71 -20.28
C SER A 58 -5.45 4.97 -18.79
N ILE A 59 -4.68 6.02 -18.49
CA ILE A 59 -4.49 6.54 -17.13
C ILE A 59 -4.94 7.99 -17.11
N ARG A 60 -5.89 8.32 -16.23
CA ARG A 60 -6.47 9.66 -16.12
C ARG A 60 -6.43 10.14 -14.68
N LEU A 61 -5.82 11.30 -14.45
CA LEU A 61 -5.96 12.01 -13.19
C LEU A 61 -7.40 12.52 -13.05
N PHE A 62 -7.94 12.51 -11.84
CA PHE A 62 -9.29 13.00 -11.56
C PHE A 62 -9.35 13.80 -10.26
N ASP A 63 -10.38 14.63 -10.10
CA ASP A 63 -10.62 15.37 -8.87
C ASP A 63 -11.32 14.46 -7.83
N PRO A 64 -10.71 14.21 -6.65
CA PRO A 64 -11.28 13.30 -5.65
C PRO A 64 -12.62 13.79 -5.09
N ALA A 65 -12.89 15.10 -5.06
CA ALA A 65 -14.10 15.66 -4.47
C ALA A 65 -15.35 15.47 -5.34
N ASN A 66 -15.17 15.41 -6.66
CA ASN A 66 -16.29 15.29 -7.61
C ASN A 66 -16.18 14.12 -8.59
N GLN A 67 -15.09 13.35 -8.53
CA GLN A 67 -14.84 12.14 -9.32
C GLN A 67 -14.77 12.36 -10.84
N ARG A 68 -14.51 13.60 -11.29
CA ARG A 68 -14.41 13.95 -12.71
C ARG A 68 -12.96 13.88 -13.19
N SER A 69 -12.75 13.19 -14.31
CA SER A 69 -11.45 13.11 -14.99
C SER A 69 -10.99 14.49 -15.44
N GLN A 70 -9.69 14.74 -15.34
CA GLN A 70 -9.04 15.99 -15.68
C GLN A 70 -8.05 15.82 -16.84
N THR A 71 -7.00 15.03 -16.63
CA THR A 71 -5.86 14.96 -17.55
C THR A 71 -5.39 13.53 -17.73
N THR A 72 -5.09 13.14 -18.97
CA THR A 72 -4.48 11.84 -19.28
C THR A 72 -2.97 11.92 -19.11
N VAL A 73 -2.39 10.89 -18.50
CA VAL A 73 -0.94 10.75 -18.30
C VAL A 73 -0.44 9.45 -18.92
N SER A 74 0.82 9.41 -19.34
CA SER A 74 1.44 8.22 -19.92
C SER A 74 1.94 7.23 -18.87
N GLU A 75 2.21 7.71 -17.66
CA GLU A 75 2.74 6.91 -16.56
C GLU A 75 2.26 7.44 -15.20
N LEU A 76 2.35 6.58 -14.20
CA LEU A 76 2.04 6.91 -12.81
C LEU A 76 3.03 6.16 -11.90
N ALA A 77 3.77 6.90 -11.08
CA ALA A 77 4.60 6.32 -10.04
C ALA A 77 3.75 5.98 -8.81
N ILE A 78 3.86 4.74 -8.32
CA ILE A 78 3.09 4.25 -7.19
C ILE A 78 4.08 3.73 -6.14
N GLY A 79 4.24 4.51 -5.08
CA GLY A 79 5.01 4.13 -3.90
C GLY A 79 4.14 3.45 -2.84
N PRO A 80 4.73 2.90 -1.78
CA PRO A 80 4.00 2.39 -0.63
C PRO A 80 3.06 3.41 0.01
N ALA A 81 1.91 2.95 0.49
CA ALA A 81 0.97 3.78 1.27
C ALA A 81 1.29 3.78 2.77
N THR A 82 2.27 2.99 3.21
CA THR A 82 2.72 2.87 4.59
C THR A 82 4.24 2.78 4.66
N GLU A 83 4.81 3.25 5.76
CA GLU A 83 6.25 3.15 6.07
C GLU A 83 6.64 1.77 6.64
N LEU A 84 5.65 0.90 6.88
CA LEU A 84 5.86 -0.43 7.46
C LEU A 84 5.34 -1.54 6.55
N LEU A 85 6.23 -2.08 5.72
CA LEU A 85 5.92 -3.10 4.72
C LEU A 85 6.24 -4.52 5.18
N THR A 86 7.28 -4.71 5.99
CA THR A 86 7.76 -6.05 6.40
C THR A 86 6.68 -6.90 7.07
N PRO A 87 5.81 -6.39 7.95
CA PRO A 87 4.70 -7.18 8.50
C PRO A 87 3.63 -7.58 7.45
N LEU A 88 3.59 -6.88 6.31
CA LEU A 88 2.62 -7.10 5.25
C LEU A 88 3.17 -8.00 4.12
N LEU A 89 4.49 -8.03 3.97
CA LEU A 89 5.20 -8.73 2.89
C LEU A 89 6.12 -9.87 3.37
N GLY A 90 6.50 -9.88 4.65
CA GLY A 90 7.47 -10.80 5.23
C GLY A 90 6.95 -12.22 5.40
N ASP A 91 7.87 -13.18 5.42
CA ASP A 91 7.54 -14.57 5.75
C ASP A 91 7.18 -14.67 7.24
N LYS A 92 6.19 -15.52 7.55
CA LYS A 92 5.77 -15.83 8.91
C LYS A 92 6.97 -16.24 9.78
N VAL A 93 7.91 -17.00 9.24
CA VAL A 93 9.11 -17.44 9.99
C VAL A 93 9.99 -16.26 10.42
N GLU A 94 10.16 -15.27 9.53
CA GLU A 94 10.94 -14.06 9.82
C GLU A 94 10.24 -13.21 10.87
N LEU A 95 8.92 -13.04 10.74
CA LEU A 95 8.10 -12.32 11.71
C LEU A 95 8.15 -12.99 13.10
N GLU A 96 8.01 -14.31 13.17
CA GLU A 96 8.12 -15.07 14.42
C GLU A 96 9.49 -14.90 15.07
N SER A 97 10.57 -14.90 14.28
CA SER A 97 11.93 -14.68 14.80
C SER A 97 12.09 -13.28 15.41
N ILE A 98 11.59 -12.25 14.73
CA ILE A 98 11.64 -10.86 15.23
C ILE A 98 10.80 -10.73 16.50
N ILE A 99 9.57 -11.25 16.50
CA ILE A 99 8.65 -11.19 17.64
C ILE A 99 9.22 -11.92 18.86
N ASN A 100 9.80 -13.11 18.69
CA ASN A 100 10.39 -13.86 19.80
C ASN A 100 11.69 -13.24 20.34
N SER A 101 12.34 -12.37 19.56
CA SER A 101 13.56 -11.67 20.01
C SER A 101 13.28 -10.58 21.05
N ILE A 102 12.04 -10.09 21.12
CA ILE A 102 11.62 -9.07 22.07
C ILE A 102 10.85 -9.71 23.24
N GLY A 103 11.29 -9.42 24.47
CA GLY A 103 10.56 -9.78 25.69
C GLY A 103 9.31 -8.92 25.83
N ALA A 104 8.27 -9.22 25.06
CA ALA A 104 7.01 -8.50 25.04
C ALA A 104 6.14 -8.84 26.27
N SER A 105 5.36 -7.87 26.75
CA SER A 105 4.28 -8.15 27.71
C SER A 105 3.07 -8.74 26.97
N GLN A 106 2.18 -9.44 27.69
CA GLN A 106 1.00 -10.12 27.11
C GLN A 106 0.14 -9.25 26.17
N HIS A 107 0.08 -7.93 26.40
CA HIS A 107 -0.67 -7.03 25.56
C HIS A 107 -0.07 -6.92 24.14
N PHE A 108 1.25 -6.81 24.04
CA PHE A 108 1.95 -6.72 22.76
C PHE A 108 1.98 -8.06 22.03
N GLU A 109 1.99 -9.20 22.74
CA GLU A 109 1.92 -10.53 22.13
C GLU A 109 0.65 -10.71 21.28
N GLN A 110 -0.49 -10.19 21.75
CA GLN A 110 -1.76 -10.27 21.01
C GLN A 110 -1.71 -9.46 19.72
N GLU A 111 -1.20 -8.22 19.77
CA GLU A 111 -1.07 -7.35 18.61
C GLU A 111 -0.04 -7.88 17.60
N LEU A 112 1.06 -8.48 18.07
CA LEU A 112 2.07 -9.10 17.21
C LEU A 112 1.55 -10.40 16.58
N ALA A 113 0.73 -11.18 17.29
CA ALA A 113 0.07 -12.36 16.72
C ALA A 113 -0.89 -12.00 15.57
N MET A 114 -1.55 -10.83 15.63
CA MET A 114 -2.37 -10.34 14.52
C MET A 114 -1.57 -10.22 13.21
N LEU A 115 -0.30 -9.80 13.30
CA LEU A 115 0.58 -9.68 12.12
C LEU A 115 0.86 -11.04 11.49
N LEU A 116 1.03 -12.10 12.29
CA LEU A 116 1.22 -13.46 11.81
C LEU A 116 0.01 -13.99 11.04
N ASP A 117 -1.18 -13.50 11.39
CA ASP A 117 -2.45 -13.79 10.71
C ASP A 117 -2.77 -12.78 9.59
N LYS A 118 -1.80 -11.95 9.19
CA LYS A 118 -1.94 -10.87 8.19
C LYS A 118 -2.99 -9.82 8.53
N GLN A 119 -3.37 -9.72 9.80
CA GLN A 119 -4.25 -8.67 10.30
C GLN A 119 -3.41 -7.46 10.71
N ARG A 120 -4.00 -6.26 10.56
CA ARG A 120 -3.34 -4.99 10.93
C ARG A 120 -3.81 -4.53 12.31
N PRO A 121 -2.94 -4.48 13.33
CA PRO A 121 -3.25 -3.82 14.59
C PRO A 121 -3.40 -2.30 14.37
N SER A 122 -4.20 -1.65 15.20
CA SER A 122 -4.54 -0.22 15.05
C SER A 122 -3.33 0.72 15.27
N ASN A 123 -2.35 0.29 16.05
CA ASN A 123 -1.12 1.00 16.40
C ASN A 123 0.10 0.48 15.62
N LEU A 124 -0.07 -0.11 14.44
CA LEU A 124 0.99 -0.80 13.67
C LEU A 124 2.33 -0.04 13.60
N GLN A 125 2.30 1.30 13.47
CA GLN A 125 3.51 2.11 13.41
C GLN A 125 4.36 2.08 14.69
N PHE A 126 3.78 1.79 15.85
CA PHE A 126 4.51 1.61 17.11
C PHE A 126 5.61 0.53 16.98
N TYR A 127 5.36 -0.48 16.14
CA TYR A 127 6.27 -1.59 15.90
C TYR A 127 7.28 -1.32 14.78
N ALA A 128 7.24 -0.17 14.12
CA ALA A 128 8.16 0.16 13.03
C ALA A 128 9.65 -0.08 13.37
N PRO A 129 10.16 0.26 14.57
CA PRO A 129 11.56 0.02 14.93
C PRO A 129 12.00 -1.46 14.94
N LEU A 130 11.05 -2.40 15.00
CA LEU A 130 11.38 -3.83 14.92
C LEU A 130 11.76 -4.26 13.51
N PHE A 131 11.21 -3.58 12.51
CA PHE A 131 11.28 -4.00 11.11
C PHE A 131 12.12 -3.04 10.25
N ASN A 132 12.11 -1.75 10.59
CA ASN A 132 12.84 -0.73 9.84
C ASN A 132 14.23 -0.55 10.47
N GLN A 133 15.24 -1.13 9.82
CA GLN A 133 16.64 -1.07 10.27
C GLN A 133 17.43 0.10 9.65
N ASP A 134 16.87 0.73 8.62
CA ASP A 134 17.45 1.88 7.94
C ASP A 134 16.88 3.21 8.46
N SER A 135 17.52 4.31 8.07
CA SER A 135 17.08 5.66 8.40
C SER A 135 16.74 6.46 7.14
N ILE A 136 16.12 7.63 7.33
CA ILE A 136 15.88 8.56 6.22
C ILE A 136 17.18 8.98 5.50
N LEU A 137 18.31 8.96 6.19
CA LEU A 137 19.61 9.29 5.59
C LEU A 137 20.06 8.24 4.58
N SER A 138 19.60 6.98 4.72
CA SER A 138 19.89 5.91 3.77
C SER A 138 19.30 6.17 2.37
N TYR A 139 18.34 7.09 2.25
CA TYR A 139 17.70 7.46 0.98
C TYR A 139 18.38 8.64 0.27
N LEU A 140 19.34 9.31 0.91
CA LEU A 140 20.09 10.38 0.27
C LEU A 140 21.08 9.77 -0.74
N SER A 141 21.25 10.44 -1.88
CA SER A 141 22.28 10.04 -2.83
C SER A 141 23.66 10.18 -2.17
N PRO A 142 24.57 9.21 -2.34
CA PRO A 142 25.94 9.40 -1.92
C PRO A 142 26.56 10.57 -2.72
N ASP A 143 27.22 11.48 -2.01
CA ASP A 143 27.98 12.59 -2.60
C ASP A 143 29.14 12.12 -3.49
#